data_AF-A0A318HKY4-F1
#
_entry.id   AF-A0A318HKY4-F1
#
_cell.length_a   1.000
_cell.length_b   1.000
_cell.length_c   1.000
_cell.angle_alpha   90.00
_cell.angle_beta   90.00
_cell.angle_gamma   90.00
#
_symmetry.space_group_name_H-M   'P 1'
#
loop_
_entity.id
_entity.type
_entity.pdbx_description
1 polymer ?
#
loop_
_entity_poly.entity_id
_entity_poly.type
_entity_poly.pdbx_seq_one_letter_code
_entity_poly.pdbx_strand_id
1 'polypeptide(L)'
;MLKSGATHDIASWCKTGAYSKSLTTPGDLKLFEDPDYRAVAEAIQALEHASLLIQTTGGNYGSIYVGLTRLGMHALQTNTVRQHLGLSDTPPTV
;
A
#
# COMPACT_ATOMS: atom_id res chain seq x y z
N MET A 1 13.70 1.19 -15.61
CA MET A 1 14.25 1.10 -14.24
C MET A 1 13.13 1.56 -13.29
N LEU A 2 12.59 0.62 -12.51
CA LEU A 2 11.30 0.72 -11.81
C LEU A 2 11.35 1.75 -10.68
N LYS A 3 10.39 2.68 -10.63
CA LYS A 3 10.28 3.71 -9.58
C LYS A 3 9.10 3.37 -8.67
N SER A 4 9.39 2.79 -7.51
CA SER A 4 8.41 2.42 -6.48
C SER A 4 8.03 3.64 -5.61
N GLY A 5 6.98 4.38 -6.00
CA GLY A 5 6.45 5.50 -5.20
C GLY A 5 5.56 5.04 -4.04
N ALA A 6 4.60 4.14 -4.30
CA ALA A 6 3.58 3.77 -3.31
C ALA A 6 4.13 2.99 -2.11
N THR A 7 5.02 2.02 -2.32
CA THR A 7 5.61 1.22 -1.23
C THR A 7 6.41 2.08 -0.26
N HIS A 8 7.15 3.05 -0.80
CA HIS A 8 7.95 3.94 0.01
C HIS A 8 7.08 4.89 0.84
N ASP A 9 6.08 5.50 0.21
CA ASP A 9 5.15 6.43 0.86
C ASP A 9 4.37 5.75 1.99
N ILE A 10 3.89 4.52 1.76
CA ILE A 10 3.15 3.74 2.76
C ILE A 10 4.07 3.32 3.91
N ALA A 11 5.27 2.79 3.63
CA ALA A 11 6.20 2.39 4.69
C ALA A 11 6.67 3.60 5.53
N SER A 12 6.94 4.74 4.88
CA SER A 12 7.29 6.00 5.57
C SER A 12 6.14 6.47 6.46
N TRP A 13 4.90 6.40 5.97
CA TRP A 13 3.73 6.72 6.78
C TRP A 13 3.58 5.78 7.98
N CYS A 14 3.74 4.47 7.80
CA CYS A 14 3.70 3.50 8.91
C CYS A 14 4.78 3.78 9.97
N LYS A 15 5.99 4.19 9.55
CA LYS A 15 7.10 4.50 10.47
C LYS A 15 6.90 5.81 11.23
N THR A 16 6.34 6.83 10.58
CA THR A 16 6.34 8.21 11.11
C THR A 16 4.98 8.68 11.60
N GLY A 17 3.90 7.98 11.25
CA GLY A 17 2.52 8.39 11.49
C GLY A 17 2.04 9.56 10.60
N ALA A 18 2.93 10.19 9.84
CA ALA A 18 2.61 11.30 8.95
C ALA A 18 2.66 10.86 7.49
N TYR A 19 1.56 11.08 6.75
CA TYR A 19 1.55 10.85 5.31
C TYR A 19 2.29 11.98 4.61
N SER A 20 3.46 11.69 4.05
CA SER A 20 4.12 12.57 3.10
C SER A 20 4.35 11.81 1.79
N LYS A 21 3.85 12.36 0.69
CA LYS A 21 4.13 11.82 -0.64
C LYS A 21 5.61 12.06 -0.91
N SER A 22 6.41 11.01 -0.90
CA SER A 22 7.84 11.14 -1.08
C SER A 22 8.14 11.42 -2.54
N LEU A 23 8.96 12.45 -2.75
CA LEU A 23 9.57 12.73 -4.05
C LEU A 23 10.77 11.80 -4.30
N THR A 24 11.14 10.95 -3.34
CA THR A 24 12.31 10.09 -3.49
C THR A 24 12.03 9.00 -4.50
N THR A 25 12.88 8.99 -5.52
CA THR A 25 12.98 7.89 -6.46
C THR A 25 13.76 6.78 -5.77
N PRO A 26 13.18 5.59 -5.51
CA PRO A 26 14.00 4.48 -5.10
C PRO A 26 14.75 4.01 -6.34
N GLY A 27 15.96 4.56 -6.50
CA GLY A 27 16.90 4.13 -7.53
C GLY A 27 17.62 2.84 -7.16
N ASP A 28 17.49 2.37 -5.92
CA ASP A 28 18.29 1.27 -5.42
C ASP A 28 17.55 -0.06 -5.43
N LEU A 29 18.19 -1.04 -6.06
CA LEU A 29 17.91 -2.48 -5.99
C LEU A 29 17.84 -3.03 -4.54
N LYS A 30 18.14 -2.18 -3.55
CA LYS A 30 18.06 -2.44 -2.11
C LYS A 30 16.72 -2.09 -1.48
N LEU A 31 15.72 -1.63 -2.25
CA LEU A 31 14.40 -1.31 -1.70
C LEU A 31 13.83 -2.46 -0.85
N PHE A 32 14.00 -3.71 -1.29
CA PHE A 32 13.50 -4.88 -0.58
C PHE A 32 14.46 -5.44 0.48
N GLU A 33 15.60 -4.79 0.74
CA GLU A 33 16.47 -5.09 1.89
C GLU A 33 15.92 -4.48 3.18
N ASP A 34 15.15 -3.39 3.08
CA ASP A 34 14.38 -2.87 4.23
C ASP A 34 13.16 -3.79 4.45
N PRO A 35 13.00 -4.38 5.65
CA PRO A 35 11.90 -5.28 5.94
C PRO A 35 10.54 -4.59 5.84
N ASP A 36 10.46 -3.28 6.09
CA ASP A 36 9.19 -2.55 6.06
C ASP A 36 8.73 -2.29 4.61
N TYR A 37 9.66 -1.93 3.71
CA TYR A 37 9.33 -1.83 2.29
C TYR A 37 8.94 -3.19 1.71
N ARG A 38 9.59 -4.27 2.13
CA ARG A 38 9.22 -5.62 1.73
C ARG A 38 7.81 -5.99 2.19
N ALA A 39 7.51 -5.80 3.48
CA ALA A 39 6.20 -6.10 4.04
C ALA A 39 5.08 -5.31 3.34
N VAL A 40 5.31 -4.03 3.04
CA VAL A 40 4.35 -3.22 2.30
C VAL A 40 4.16 -3.72 0.86
N ALA A 41 5.24 -4.10 0.17
CA ALA A 41 5.15 -4.65 -1.18
C ALA A 41 4.36 -5.98 -1.21
N GLU A 42 4.63 -6.87 -0.26
CA GLU A 42 3.90 -8.14 -0.11
C GLU A 42 2.41 -7.89 0.20
N ALA A 43 2.09 -6.92 1.04
CA ALA A 43 0.71 -6.53 1.33
C ALA A 43 0.00 -5.99 0.08
N ILE A 44 0.65 -5.11 -0.70
CA ILE A 44 0.10 -4.61 -1.98
C ILE A 44 -0.17 -5.78 -2.92
N GLN A 45 0.77 -6.71 -3.06
CA GLN A 45 0.61 -7.89 -3.92
C GLN A 45 -0.54 -8.79 -3.47
N ALA A 46 -0.66 -9.07 -2.17
CA ALA A 46 -1.75 -9.87 -1.63
C ALA A 46 -3.12 -9.23 -1.90
N LEU A 47 -3.23 -7.90 -1.72
CA LEU A 47 -4.46 -7.16 -1.98
C LEU A 47 -4.81 -7.07 -3.47
N GLU A 48 -3.80 -7.02 -4.35
CA GLU A 48 -3.99 -7.08 -5.80
C GLU A 48 -4.50 -8.47 -6.23
N HIS A 49 -3.87 -9.55 -5.73
CA HIS A 49 -4.33 -10.92 -5.98
C HIS A 49 -5.76 -11.17 -5.47
N ALA A 50 -6.13 -10.55 -4.35
CA ALA A 50 -7.49 -10.57 -3.83
C ALA A 50 -8.48 -9.68 -4.60
N SER A 51 -8.04 -9.01 -5.67
CA SER A 51 -8.84 -8.04 -6.44
C SER A 51 -9.38 -6.87 -5.61
N LEU A 52 -8.72 -6.53 -4.50
CA LEU A 52 -9.08 -5.41 -3.62
C LEU A 52 -8.35 -4.13 -4.04
N LEU A 53 -7.14 -4.26 -4.59
CA LEU A 53 -6.40 -3.16 -5.19
C LEU A 53 -6.26 -3.33 -6.70
N ILE A 54 -6.14 -2.19 -7.38
CA ILE A 54 -5.66 -2.10 -8.75
C ILE A 54 -4.38 -1.29 -8.76
N GLN A 55 -3.35 -1.84 -9.40
CA GLN A 55 -2.10 -1.15 -9.68
C GLN A 55 -2.05 -0.80 -11.17
N THR A 56 -1.66 0.43 -11.50
CA THR A 56 -1.43 0.83 -12.89
C THR A 56 -0.17 1.68 -13.00
N THR A 57 0.55 1.50 -14.11
CA THR A 57 1.70 2.33 -14.46
C THR A 57 1.24 3.44 -15.40
N GLY A 58 1.55 4.70 -15.08
CA GLY A 58 1.11 5.83 -15.89
C GLY A 58 2.06 7.04 -15.86
N GLY A 59 1.86 7.93 -16.84
CA GLY A 59 2.56 9.21 -16.98
C GLY A 59 3.96 9.12 -17.61
N ASN A 60 4.50 10.29 -17.97
CA ASN A 60 5.93 10.41 -18.26
C ASN A 60 6.67 9.95 -17.00
N TYR A 61 7.66 9.06 -17.14
CA TYR A 61 8.50 8.49 -16.07
C TYR A 61 8.02 7.23 -15.32
N GLY A 62 6.93 6.57 -15.72
CA GLY A 62 6.59 5.22 -15.23
C GLY A 62 6.19 5.15 -13.75
N SER A 63 5.38 6.12 -13.31
CA SER A 63 4.88 6.17 -11.94
C SER A 63 3.89 5.03 -11.68
N ILE A 64 3.98 4.41 -10.51
CA ILE A 64 3.02 3.40 -10.04
C ILE A 64 1.89 4.11 -9.30
N TYR A 65 0.66 3.94 -9.77
CA TYR A 65 -0.56 4.36 -9.11
C TYR A 65 -1.25 3.14 -8.49
N VAL A 66 -1.68 3.27 -7.24
CA VAL A 66 -2.41 2.24 -6.51
C VAL A 66 -3.78 2.82 -6.13
N GLY A 67 -4.85 2.08 -6.41
CA GLY A 67 -6.22 2.46 -6.06
C GLY A 67 -7.04 1.27 -5.58
N LEU A 68 -8.12 1.54 -4.84
CA LEU A 68 -9.08 0.50 -4.45
C LEU A 68 -9.97 0.13 -5.63
N THR A 69 -10.22 -1.17 -5.81
CA THR A 69 -11.30 -1.62 -6.71
C THR A 69 -12.65 -1.34 -6.07
N ARG A 70 -13.74 -1.58 -6.81
CA ARG A 70 -15.09 -1.55 -6.23
C ARG A 70 -15.23 -2.56 -5.07
N LEU A 71 -14.60 -3.73 -5.18
CA LEU A 71 -14.59 -4.74 -4.12
C LEU A 71 -13.75 -4.27 -2.92
N GLY A 72 -12.58 -3.67 -3.17
CA GLY A 72 -11.74 -3.09 -2.12
C GLY A 72 -12.46 -2.00 -1.34
N MET A 73 -13.15 -1.10 -2.04
CA MET A 73 -13.95 -0.05 -1.41
C MET A 73 -15.07 -0.63 -0.54
N HIS A 74 -15.78 -1.64 -1.06
CA HIS A 74 -16.81 -2.34 -0.29
C HIS A 74 -16.24 -3.01 0.96
N ALA A 75 -15.13 -3.77 0.83
CA ALA A 75 -14.48 -4.45 1.96
C ALA A 75 -13.99 -3.47 3.05
N LEU A 76 -13.55 -2.27 2.66
CA LEU A 76 -13.19 -1.20 3.58
C LEU A 76 -14.43 -0.66 4.31
N GLN A 77 -15.52 -0.41 3.57
CA GLN A 77 -16.78 0.11 4.13
C GLN A 77 -17.45 -0.88 5.09
N THR A 78 -17.38 -2.17 4.81
CA THR A 78 -18.01 -3.22 5.62
C THR A 78 -17.11 -3.73 6.75
N ASN A 79 -15.95 -3.09 6.98
CA ASN A 79 -14.95 -3.50 7.99
C ASN A 79 -14.50 -4.96 7.87
N THR A 80 -14.74 -5.60 6.73
CA THR A 80 -14.47 -7.03 6.53
C THR A 80 -12.97 -7.31 6.58
N VAL A 81 -12.14 -6.31 6.28
CA VAL A 81 -10.68 -6.40 6.45
C VAL A 81 -10.30 -6.62 7.91
N ARG A 82 -10.98 -5.98 8.87
CA ARG A 82 -10.70 -6.20 10.30
C ARG A 82 -11.06 -7.64 10.70
N GLN A 83 -12.24 -8.11 10.29
CA GLN A 83 -12.68 -9.48 10.57
C GLN A 83 -11.75 -10.53 9.94
N HIS A 84 -11.24 -10.28 8.72
CA HIS A 84 -10.31 -11.18 8.04
C HIS A 84 -8.90 -11.16 8.66
N LEU A 85 -8.52 -10.06 9.32
CA LEU A 85 -7.30 -9.93 10.11
C LEU A 85 -7.48 -10.38 11.58
N GLY A 86 -8.66 -10.90 11.95
CA GLY A 86 -8.97 -11.30 13.33
C GLY A 86 -9.11 -10.14 14.31
N LEU A 87 -9.27 -8.91 13.82
CA LEU A 87 -9.46 -7.70 14.61
C LEU A 87 -10.97 -7.44 14.81
N SER A 88 -11.39 -7.21 16.05
CA SER A 88 -12.80 -6.95 16.39
C SER A 88 -13.36 -5.71 15.69
N ASP A 89 -14.68 -5.68 15.47
CA ASP A 89 -15.41 -4.65 14.71
C ASP A 89 -15.35 -3.24 15.31
N THR A 90 -14.89 -3.08 16.56
CA THR A 90 -14.75 -1.79 17.22
C THR A 90 -13.51 -1.04 16.71
N PRO A 91 -13.66 0.08 15.98
CA PRO A 91 -12.54 0.97 15.70
C PRO A 91 -12.00 1.51 17.04
N PRO A 92 -10.69 1.75 17.18
CA PRO A 92 -10.17 2.47 18.33
C PRO A 92 -10.89 3.81 18.42
N THR A 93 -11.57 4.03 19.53
CA THR A 93 -12.16 5.33 19.87
C THR A 93 -10.98 6.25 20.17
N VAL A 94 -10.81 7.30 19.36
CA VAL A 94 -9.89 8.41 19.66
C VAL A 94 -10.42 9.16 20.87
#